data_AF-A0A7Z9VPT1-F1
#
_entry.id   AF-A0A7Z9VPT1-F1
#
_cell.length_a   1.000
_cell.length_b   1.000
_cell.length_c   1.000
_cell.angle_alpha   90.00
_cell.angle_beta   90.00
_cell.angle_gamma   90.00
#
_symmetry.space_group_name_H-M   'P 1'
#
loop_
_entity.id
_entity.type
_entity.pdbx_description
1 polymer ?
#
loop_
_entity_poly.entity_id
_entity_poly.type
_entity_poly.pdbx_seq_one_letter_code
_entity_poly.pdbx_strand_id
1 'polypeptide(L)' 'MFLELISFLTEFDPGFDVLRYLTVRAVLAMLAALFISLTVGHFFIARLQHYQIGQVIRTDGPE' A
#
# COMPACT_ATOMS: atom_id res chain seq x y z
N MET A 1 5.53 11.47 -18.06
CA MET A 1 6.65 10.58 -17.66
C MET A 1 6.24 9.12 -17.52
N PHE A 2 5.24 8.73 -16.71
CA PHE A 2 4.85 7.31 -16.58
C PHE A 2 4.30 6.70 -17.89
N LEU A 3 3.62 7.49 -18.72
CA LEU A 3 3.12 7.04 -20.03
C LEU A 3 4.25 6.70 -21.01
N GLU A 4 5.34 7.48 -21.02
CA GLU A 4 6.52 7.23 -21.86
C GLU A 4 7.17 5.88 -21.53
N LEU A 5 7.22 5.52 -20.24
CA LEU A 5 7.75 4.24 -19.81
C LEU A 5 6.87 3.08 -20.29
N ILE A 6 5.55 3.23 -20.25
CA ILE A 6 4.63 2.22 -20.79
C ILE A 6 4.81 2.09 -22.30
N SER A 7 4.90 3.21 -23.03
CA SER A 7 5.15 3.21 -24.47
C SER A 7 6.45 2.50 -24.84
N PHE A 8 7.54 2.75 -24.09
CA PHE A 8 8.81 2.04 -24.25
C PHE A 8 8.64 0.53 -24.01
N LEU A 9 7.92 0.13 -22.95
CA LEU A 9 7.70 -1.29 -22.64
C LEU A 9 6.83 -2.01 -23.69
N THR A 10 5.82 -1.33 -24.22
CA THR A 10 4.95 -1.85 -25.30
C THR A 10 5.71 -2.05 -26.61
N GLU A 11 6.82 -1.33 -26.83
CA GLU A 11 7.70 -1.54 -27.98
C GLU A 11 8.45 -2.89 -27.91
N PHE A 12 8.76 -3.39 -26.71
CA PHE A 12 9.38 -4.71 -26.53
C PHE A 12 8.38 -5.86 -26.61
N ASP A 13 7.18 -5.69 -26.05
CA ASP A 13 6.11 -6.68 -26.15
C ASP A 13 4.73 -5.98 -26.20
N PRO A 14 3.89 -6.27 -27.21
CA PRO A 14 2.56 -5.67 -27.35
C PRO A 14 1.63 -5.91 -26.14
N GLY A 15 1.88 -6.95 -25.35
CA GLY A 15 1.11 -7.29 -24.16
C GLY A 15 1.20 -6.26 -23.03
N PHE A 16 2.22 -5.40 -23.01
CA PHE A 16 2.31 -4.31 -22.03
C PHE A 16 1.28 -3.19 -22.24
N ASP A 17 0.58 -3.17 -23.38
CA ASP A 17 -0.48 -2.20 -23.64
C ASP A 17 -1.66 -2.33 -22.66
N VAL A 18 -1.80 -3.48 -22.02
CA VAL A 18 -2.83 -3.73 -21.00
C VAL A 18 -2.67 -2.77 -19.80
N LEU A 19 -1.46 -2.25 -19.54
CA LEU A 19 -1.19 -1.26 -18.50
C LEU A 19 -1.72 0.15 -18.85
N ARG A 20 -2.09 0.42 -20.10
CA ARG A 20 -2.75 1.68 -20.48
C ARG A 20 -4.19 1.73 -19.98
N TYR A 21 -4.85 0.58 -19.80
CA TYR A 21 -6.21 0.54 -19.25
C TYR A 21 -6.25 1.08 -17.82
N LEU A 22 -7.20 1.97 -17.56
CA LEU A 22 -7.38 2.58 -16.24
C LEU A 22 -7.77 1.53 -15.20
N THR A 23 -8.63 0.58 -15.57
CA THR A 23 -9.11 -0.52 -14.70
C THR A 23 -7.96 -1.41 -14.23
N VAL A 24 -7.08 -1.82 -15.14
CA VAL A 24 -5.91 -2.66 -14.83
C VAL A 24 -4.99 -1.95 -13.85
N ARG A 25 -4.67 -0.67 -14.10
CA ARG A 25 -3.86 0.15 -13.19
C ARG A 25 -4.51 0.29 -11.82
N ALA A 26 -5.82 0.52 -11.77
CA ALA A 26 -6.56 0.66 -10.51
C ALA A 26 -6.50 -0.62 -9.67
N VAL A 27 -6.71 -1.78 -10.29
CA VAL A 27 -6.64 -3.09 -9.61
C VAL A 27 -5.22 -3.37 -9.12
N LEU A 28 -4.20 -3.17 -9.96
CA LEU A 28 -2.80 -3.36 -9.56
C LEU A 28 -2.40 -2.42 -8.42
N ALA A 29 -2.82 -1.15 -8.47
CA ALA A 29 -2.58 -0.19 -7.40
C ALA A 29 -3.28 -0.58 -6.09
N MET A 30 -4.53 -1.08 -6.17
CA MET A 30 -5.27 -1.57 -5.00
C MET A 30 -4.58 -2.78 -4.37
N LEU A 31 -4.15 -3.75 -5.17
CA LEU A 31 -3.44 -4.94 -4.70
C LEU A 31 -2.08 -4.57 -4.09
N ALA A 32 -1.34 -3.66 -4.73
CA ALA A 32 -0.08 -3.15 -4.19
C ALA A 32 -0.29 -2.43 -2.86
N ALA A 33 -1.30 -1.55 -2.76
CA ALA A 33 -1.64 -0.86 -1.51
C ALA A 33 -2.02 -1.84 -0.40
N LEU A 34 -2.80 -2.88 -0.71
CA LEU A 34 -3.13 -3.94 0.24
C LEU A 34 -1.88 -4.67 0.72
N PHE A 35 -1.00 -5.08 -0.19
CA PHE A 35 0.25 -5.77 0.15
C PHE A 35 1.17 -4.92 1.02
N ILE A 36 1.30 -3.63 0.69
CA ILE A 36 2.06 -2.67 1.48
C ILE A 36 1.42 -2.50 2.85
N SER A 37 0.10 -2.34 2.94
CA SER A 37 -0.61 -2.19 4.23
C SER A 37 -0.40 -3.39 5.15
N LEU A 38 -0.49 -4.61 4.62
CA LEU A 38 -0.26 -5.84 5.39
C LEU A 38 1.19 -5.95 5.88
N THR A 39 2.16 -5.59 5.03
CA THR A 39 3.59 -5.70 5.37
C THR A 39 4.04 -4.58 6.32
N VAL A 40 3.65 -3.35 6.04
CA VAL A 40 4.04 -2.15 6.80
C VAL A 40 3.22 -2.01 8.08
N GLY A 41 2.04 -2.62 8.15
CA GLY A 41 1.15 -2.58 9.33
C GLY A 41 1.85 -3.03 10.61
N HIS A 42 2.61 -4.14 10.59
CA HIS A 42 3.34 -4.61 11.78
C HIS A 42 4.39 -3.60 12.23
N PHE A 43 5.15 -3.03 11.29
CA PHE A 43 6.15 -2.01 11.58
C PHE A 43 5.50 -0.75 12.17
N PHE A 44 4.38 -0.32 11.60
CA PHE A 44 3.67 0.89 12.04
C PHE A 44 3.10 0.72 13.45
N ILE A 45 2.49 -0.44 13.75
CA ILE A 45 1.96 -0.74 15.10
C ILE A 45 3.10 -0.80 16.13
N ALA A 46 4.19 -1.50 15.82
CA ALA A 46 5.35 -1.58 16.72
C ALA A 46 5.96 -0.18 16.99
N ARG A 47 5.98 0.68 15.96
CA ARG A 47 6.47 2.05 16.07
C ARG A 47 5.58 2.90 16.96
N LEU A 48 4.25 2.78 16.82
CA LEU A 48 3.28 3.50 17.66
C LEU A 48 3.34 3.05 19.12
N GLN A 49 3.52 1.74 19.37
CA GLN A 49 3.71 1.20 20.72
C GLN A 49 5.00 1.74 21.37
N HIS A 50 6.11 1.78 20.61
CA HIS A 50 7.38 2.32 21.11
C HIS A 50 7.28 3.81 21.47
N TYR A 51 6.48 4.59 20.74
CA TYR A 51 6.29 6.01 21.01
C TYR A 51 5.26 6.31 22.11
N GLN A 52 4.66 5.30 22.72
CA GLN A 52 3.69 5.46 23.81
C GLN A 52 2.68 6.59 23.50
N ILE A 53 2.08 6.56 22.31
CA ILE A 53 0.99 7.47 21.97
C ILE A 53 -0.26 6.98 22.74
N GLY A 54 -0.25 7.26 24.04
CA GLY A 54 -1.35 7.42 24.97
C GLY A 54 -2.44 6.35 24.99
N GLN A 55 -2.15 5.17 25.55
CA GLN A 55 -3.16 4.56 26.42
C GLN A 55 -2.79 4.88 27.87
N VAL A 56 -3.47 5.89 28.44
CA VAL A 56 -3.63 5.97 29.90
C VAL A 56 -4.40 4.73 30.29
N ILE A 57 -3.71 3.75 30.86
CA ILE A 57 -4.33 2.56 31.44
C ILE A 57 -5.23 3.09 32.55
N ARG A 58 -6.54 3.08 32.32
CA ARG A 58 -7.52 3.53 33.32
C ARG A 58 -7.56 2.46 34.41
N THR A 59 -7.01 2.77 35.57
CA THR A 59 -6.96 1.88 36.75
C THR A 59 -8.30 1.73 37.45
N ASP A 60 -9.29 2.56 37.12
CA ASP A 60 -10.61 2.53 37.75
C ASP A 60 -11.51 1.46 37.11
N GLY A 61 -11.20 0.19 37.37
CA GLY A 61 -12.16 -0.90 37.21
C GLY A 61 -13.06 -0.97 38.45
N PRO A 62 -14.40 -1.03 38.31
CA PRO A 62 -15.28 -1.24 39.47
C PRO A 62 -15.09 -2.68 40.00
N GLU A 63 -14.90 -2.79 41.33
CA GLU A 63 -14.93 -4.04 42.10
C GLU A 63 -16.32 -4.70 42.07
#